data_AF-A0A6V7KP63-F1
#
_entry.id   AF-A0A6V7KP63-F1
#
_cell.length_a   1.000
_cell.length_b   1.000
_cell.length_c   1.000
_cell.angle_alpha   90.00
_cell.angle_beta   90.00
_cell.angle_gamma   90.00
#
_symmetry.space_group_name_H-M   'P 1'
#
loop_
_entity.id
_entity.type
_entity.pdbx_description
1 polymer ?
#
loop_
_entity_poly.entity_id
_entity_poly.type
_entity_poly.pdbx_seq_one_letter_code
_entity_poly.pdbx_strand_id
1 'polypeptide(L)'
;QIQAKDAVRKTHVDGMDFIPRGQVPPNPSELLMHSRFAEFIKCTAENYDLVLLDTPPILAVTDAAIISRHAGTSLLVARFKMNTVKEIEVSIRRFEQNGAEIKGVILNAIVKMAASYYGY
;
A
#
# COMPACT_ATOMS: atom_id res chain seq x y z
N GLN A 1 -20.33 3.49 15.41
CA GLN A 1 -19.21 3.73 14.46
C GLN A 1 -18.25 4.71 15.11
N ILE A 2 -16.93 4.53 14.89
CA ILE A 2 -15.86 5.35 15.47
C ILE A 2 -15.61 6.56 14.56
N GLN A 3 -15.35 7.75 15.09
CA GLN A 3 -14.95 8.91 14.27
C GLN A 3 -13.47 8.80 13.85
N ALA A 4 -13.08 9.40 12.73
CA ALA A 4 -11.71 9.33 12.22
C ALA A 4 -10.65 9.70 13.28
N LYS A 5 -10.91 10.76 14.06
CA LYS A 5 -10.06 11.23 15.15
C LYS A 5 -9.81 10.19 16.25
N ASP A 6 -10.78 9.30 16.49
CA ASP A 6 -10.71 8.29 17.54
C ASP A 6 -9.98 7.02 17.05
N ALA A 7 -9.80 6.89 15.72
CA ALA A 7 -9.04 5.81 15.10
C ALA A 7 -7.52 6.09 15.05
N VAL A 8 -7.13 7.37 15.11
CA VAL A 8 -5.73 7.82 15.10
C VAL A 8 -5.05 7.45 16.42
N ARG A 9 -3.86 6.85 16.32
CA ARG A 9 -3.00 6.53 17.45
C ARG A 9 -1.68 7.28 17.31
N LYS A 10 -1.26 7.94 18.40
CA LYS A 10 0.09 8.51 18.48
C LYS A 10 1.12 7.38 18.53
N THR A 11 2.20 7.52 17.76
CA THR A 11 3.34 6.63 17.86
C THR A 11 4.38 7.19 18.83
N HIS A 12 5.48 6.45 19.05
CA HIS A 12 6.63 6.95 19.80
C HIS A 12 7.57 7.82 18.94
N VAL A 13 7.27 7.97 17.65
CA VAL A 13 8.02 8.79 16.70
C VAL A 13 7.28 10.11 16.53
N ASP A 14 7.95 11.21 16.85
CA ASP A 14 7.39 12.54 16.72
C ASP A 14 7.01 12.84 15.25
N GLY A 15 5.84 13.44 15.07
CA GLY A 15 5.29 13.73 13.73
C GLY A 15 4.73 12.52 12.99
N MET A 16 4.70 11.33 13.61
CA MET A 16 4.13 10.11 13.01
C MET A 16 2.94 9.60 13.81
N ASP A 17 1.78 9.56 13.16
CA ASP A 17 0.58 8.94 13.66
C ASP A 17 0.28 7.65 12.89
N PHE A 18 -0.48 6.74 13.51
CA PHE A 18 -0.82 5.45 12.94
C PHE A 18 -2.30 5.13 13.10
N ILE A 19 -2.89 4.55 12.05
CA ILE A 19 -4.26 4.06 12.08
C ILE A 19 -4.20 2.53 11.88
N PRO A 20 -4.47 1.73 12.92
CA PRO A 20 -4.50 0.28 12.77
C PRO A 20 -5.74 -0.15 11.97
N ARG A 21 -5.69 -1.36 11.40
CA ARG A 21 -6.82 -1.96 10.67
C ARG A 21 -8.12 -2.13 11.49
N GLY A 22 -8.04 -2.01 12.82
CA GLY A 22 -9.16 -2.28 13.72
C GLY A 22 -9.48 -3.78 13.83
N GLN A 23 -10.76 -4.10 14.10
CA GLN A 23 -11.24 -5.48 14.09
C GLN A 23 -11.36 -5.97 12.65
N VAL A 24 -11.06 -7.25 12.42
CA VAL A 24 -11.16 -7.86 11.09
C VAL A 24 -12.64 -7.90 10.66
N PRO A 25 -13.03 -7.20 9.59
CA PRO A 25 -14.39 -7.27 9.09
C PRO A 25 -14.59 -8.58 8.31
N PRO A 26 -15.83 -9.08 8.20
CA PRO A 26 -16.12 -10.23 7.34
C PRO A 26 -15.84 -9.94 5.85
N ASN A 27 -16.09 -8.69 5.40
CA ASN A 27 -15.98 -8.26 3.99
C ASN A 27 -15.08 -7.01 3.85
N PRO A 28 -13.73 -7.14 3.88
CA PRO A 28 -12.82 -5.99 3.84
C PRO A 28 -12.94 -5.18 2.55
N SER A 29 -13.01 -5.82 1.38
CA SER A 29 -13.06 -5.12 0.10
C SER A 29 -14.32 -4.26 -0.06
N GLU A 30 -15.49 -4.73 0.41
CA GLU A 30 -16.74 -3.97 0.39
C GLU A 30 -16.64 -2.68 1.24
N LEU A 31 -15.98 -2.77 2.39
CA LEU A 31 -15.76 -1.62 3.26
C LEU A 31 -14.89 -0.56 2.58
N LEU A 32 -13.86 -0.99 1.84
CA LEU A 32 -12.97 -0.10 1.07
C LEU A 32 -13.67 0.56 -0.13
N MET A 33 -14.69 -0.08 -0.69
CA MET A 33 -15.48 0.48 -1.80
C MET A 33 -16.55 1.48 -1.35
N HIS A 34 -16.86 1.57 -0.06
CA HIS A 34 -17.86 2.49 0.45
C HIS A 34 -17.36 3.94 0.38
N SER A 35 -18.27 4.89 0.06
CA SER A 35 -17.99 6.34 0.05
C SER A 35 -17.27 6.88 1.30
N ARG A 36 -17.53 6.30 2.48
CA ARG A 36 -16.92 6.69 3.75
C ARG A 36 -15.40 6.50 3.75
N PHE A 37 -14.87 5.53 3.01
CA PHE A 37 -13.43 5.36 2.86
C PHE A 37 -12.83 6.51 2.05
N ALA A 38 -13.46 6.90 0.94
CA ALA A 38 -13.03 8.04 0.13
C ALA A 38 -13.06 9.36 0.91
N GLU A 39 -14.14 9.60 1.67
CA GLU A 39 -14.28 10.77 2.56
C GLU A 39 -13.18 10.78 3.64
N PHE A 40 -12.88 9.62 4.22
CA PHE A 40 -11.84 9.46 5.21
C PHE A 40 -10.45 9.74 4.65
N ILE A 41 -10.11 9.22 3.46
CA ILE A 41 -8.82 9.50 2.82
C ILE A 41 -8.69 10.99 2.49
N LYS A 42 -9.75 11.62 1.96
CA LYS A 42 -9.75 13.06 1.68
C LYS A 42 -9.50 13.88 2.94
N CYS A 43 -10.22 13.59 4.03
CA CYS A 43 -10.03 14.28 5.30
C CYS A 43 -8.60 14.07 5.84
N THR A 44 -8.06 12.85 5.72
CA THR A 44 -6.70 12.55 6.17
C THR A 44 -5.66 13.33 5.35
N ALA A 45 -5.83 13.40 4.02
CA ALA A 45 -4.94 14.16 3.15
C ALA A 45 -4.93 15.68 3.43
N GLU A 46 -6.04 16.23 3.94
CA GLU A 46 -6.12 17.65 4.33
C GLU A 46 -5.43 17.95 5.67
N ASN A 47 -5.18 16.93 6.50
CA ASN A 47 -4.67 17.09 7.87
C ASN A 47 -3.21 16.61 8.06
N TYR A 48 -2.60 16.00 7.03
CA TYR A 48 -1.23 15.49 7.08
C TYR A 48 -0.45 15.89 5.83
N ASP A 49 0.83 16.20 6.01
CA ASP A 49 1.73 16.51 4.89
C ASP A 49 1.97 15.29 3.99
N LEU A 50 1.96 14.08 4.56
CA LEU A 50 2.13 12.82 3.85
C LEU A 50 1.25 11.73 4.47
N VAL A 51 0.54 10.99 3.62
CA VAL A 51 -0.28 9.83 4.01
C VAL A 51 0.27 8.58 3.33
N LEU A 52 0.71 7.61 4.12
CA LEU A 52 1.14 6.30 3.63
C LEU A 52 0.02 5.28 3.80
N LEU A 53 -0.32 4.59 2.71
CA LEU A 53 -1.34 3.55 2.69
C LEU A 53 -0.65 2.19 2.50
N ASP A 54 -0.64 1.38 3.55
CA ASP A 54 -0.17 0.00 3.48
C ASP A 54 -1.32 -0.93 3.02
N THR A 55 -1.01 -1.85 2.12
CA THR A 55 -2.02 -2.68 1.46
C THR A 55 -1.55 -4.13 1.34
N PRO A 56 -2.47 -5.11 1.38
CA PRO A 56 -2.11 -6.51 1.18
C PRO A 56 -1.59 -6.77 -0.25
N PRO A 57 -0.89 -7.89 -0.52
CA PRO A 57 -0.37 -8.17 -1.86
C PRO A 57 -1.46 -8.26 -2.92
N ILE A 58 -1.30 -7.51 -4.02
CA ILE A 58 -2.27 -7.46 -5.15
C ILE A 58 -2.50 -8.82 -5.82
N LEU A 59 -1.54 -9.75 -5.69
CA LEU A 59 -1.70 -11.10 -6.21
C LEU A 59 -2.65 -11.95 -5.35
N ALA A 60 -2.79 -11.63 -4.06
CA ALA A 60 -3.63 -12.36 -3.12
C ALA A 60 -5.08 -11.86 -3.09
N VAL A 61 -5.28 -10.54 -3.06
CA VAL A 61 -6.60 -9.90 -2.94
C VAL A 61 -6.66 -8.58 -3.70
N THR A 62 -7.87 -8.05 -3.91
CA THR A 62 -8.12 -6.84 -4.72
C THR A 62 -7.99 -5.53 -3.95
N ASP A 63 -7.85 -5.56 -2.63
CA ASP A 63 -7.85 -4.39 -1.75
C ASP A 63 -6.85 -3.32 -2.19
N ALA A 64 -5.63 -3.71 -2.56
CA ALA A 64 -4.60 -2.77 -3.00
C ALA A 64 -5.03 -1.99 -4.25
N ALA A 65 -5.71 -2.64 -5.20
CA ALA A 65 -6.22 -1.98 -6.40
C ALA A 65 -7.30 -0.95 -6.06
N ILE A 66 -8.21 -1.28 -5.14
CA ILE A 66 -9.27 -0.38 -4.67
C ILE A 66 -8.65 0.84 -3.99
N ILE A 67 -7.73 0.61 -3.05
CA ILE A 67 -7.08 1.68 -2.28
C ILE A 67 -6.24 2.58 -3.18
N SER A 68 -5.52 2.02 -4.16
CA SER A 68 -4.64 2.78 -5.06
C SER A 68 -5.35 3.87 -5.87
N ARG A 69 -6.68 3.73 -6.11
CA ARG A 69 -7.48 4.76 -6.78
C ARG A 69 -7.62 6.07 -5.97
N HIS A 70 -7.32 6.02 -4.67
CA HIS A 70 -7.33 7.17 -3.78
C HIS A 70 -5.93 7.72 -3.50
N ALA A 71 -4.88 7.03 -3.96
CA ALA A 71 -3.49 7.43 -3.74
C ALA A 71 -2.98 8.29 -4.92
N GLY A 72 -2.26 9.37 -4.61
CA GLY A 72 -1.61 10.18 -5.65
C GLY A 72 -0.40 9.51 -6.30
N THR A 73 0.20 8.53 -5.62
CA THR A 73 1.35 7.75 -6.12
C THR A 73 1.32 6.36 -5.50
N SER A 74 1.52 5.33 -6.32
CA SER A 74 1.59 3.94 -5.89
C SER A 74 2.94 3.34 -6.27
N LEU A 75 3.55 2.60 -5.34
CA LEU A 75 4.81 1.88 -5.54
C LEU A 75 4.58 0.40 -5.24
N LEU A 76 5.21 -0.47 -6.03
CA LEU A 76 5.16 -1.91 -5.83
C LEU A 76 6.44 -2.37 -5.13
N VAL A 77 6.32 -3.20 -4.08
CA VAL A 77 7.49 -3.79 -3.42
C VAL A 77 7.66 -5.22 -3.90
N ALA A 78 8.84 -5.55 -4.43
CA ALA A 78 9.23 -6.90 -4.84
C ALA A 78 10.42 -7.37 -3.99
N ARG A 79 10.41 -8.64 -3.59
CA ARG A 79 11.47 -9.21 -2.76
C ARG A 79 12.51 -9.94 -3.61
N PHE A 80 13.78 -9.60 -3.39
CA PHE A 80 14.91 -10.18 -4.10
C PHE A 80 14.91 -11.72 -4.01
N LYS A 81 15.08 -12.37 -5.18
CA LYS A 81 15.06 -13.84 -5.36
C LYS A 81 13.77 -14.57 -4.93
N MET A 82 12.73 -13.85 -4.52
CA MET A 82 11.45 -14.44 -4.17
C MET A 82 10.38 -14.14 -5.21
N ASN A 83 10.32 -12.90 -5.71
CA ASN A 83 9.38 -12.54 -6.76
C ASN A 83 10.05 -12.61 -8.13
N THR A 84 9.37 -13.28 -9.06
CA THR A 84 9.76 -13.36 -10.47
C THR A 84 9.35 -12.09 -11.22
N VAL A 85 10.03 -11.80 -12.33
CA VAL A 85 9.64 -10.71 -13.24
C VAL A 85 8.18 -10.87 -13.70
N LYS A 86 7.75 -12.11 -13.98
CA LYS A 86 6.38 -12.41 -14.40
C LYS A 86 5.35 -12.04 -13.34
N GLU A 87 5.62 -12.31 -12.06
CA GLU A 87 4.72 -11.92 -10.96
C GLU A 87 4.63 -10.40 -10.81
N ILE A 88 5.74 -9.69 -11.01
CA ILE A 88 5.77 -8.22 -11.01
C ILE A 88 4.94 -7.67 -12.18
N GLU A 89 5.12 -8.20 -13.40
CA GLU A 89 4.32 -7.79 -14.56
C GLU A 89 2.82 -8.06 -14.36
N VAL A 90 2.45 -9.22 -13.82
CA VAL A 90 1.03 -9.54 -13.53
C VAL A 90 0.48 -8.59 -12.48
N SER A 91 1.27 -8.24 -11.47
CA SER A 91 0.88 -7.27 -10.44
C SER A 91 0.59 -5.89 -11.04
N ILE A 92 1.48 -5.38 -11.89
CA ILE A 92 1.31 -4.09 -12.59
C ILE A 92 0.04 -4.12 -13.45
N ARG A 93 -0.15 -5.17 -14.26
CA ARG A 93 -1.36 -5.31 -15.09
C ARG A 93 -2.66 -5.31 -14.28
N ARG A 94 -2.66 -5.91 -13.08
CA ARG A 94 -3.84 -5.88 -12.19
C ARG A 94 -4.18 -4.48 -11.71
N PHE A 95 -3.17 -3.65 -11.41
CA PHE A 95 -3.40 -2.24 -11.08
C PHE A 95 -3.94 -1.47 -12.29
N GLU A 96 -3.32 -1.64 -13.47
CA GLU A 96 -3.75 -0.99 -14.71
C GLU A 96 -5.21 -1.32 -15.07
N GLN A 97 -5.61 -2.59 -14.95
CA GLN A 97 -6.99 -3.04 -15.16
C GLN A 97 -8.00 -2.37 -14.22
N ASN A 98 -7.56 -1.88 -13.06
CA ASN A 98 -8.38 -1.17 -12.09
C ASN A 98 -8.20 0.37 -12.16
N GLY A 99 -7.53 0.86 -13.22
CA GLY A 99 -7.32 2.29 -13.45
C GLY A 99 -6.28 2.91 -12.53
N ALA A 100 -5.37 2.11 -11.97
CA ALA A 100 -4.30 2.57 -11.10
C ALA A 100 -2.93 2.39 -11.76
N GLU A 101 -2.09 3.42 -11.65
CA GLU A 101 -0.74 3.42 -12.22
C GLU A 101 0.29 3.15 -11.11
N ILE A 102 1.23 2.23 -11.38
CA ILE A 102 2.40 2.00 -10.52
C ILE A 102 3.57 2.84 -11.03
N LYS A 103 4.03 3.79 -10.20
CA LYS A 103 5.12 4.71 -10.57
C LYS A 103 6.51 4.07 -10.53
N GLY A 104 6.67 2.96 -9.84
CA GLY A 104 7.94 2.27 -9.74
C GLY A 104 7.88 1.03 -8.86
N VAL A 105 8.98 0.28 -8.88
CA VAL A 105 9.16 -0.94 -8.09
C VAL A 105 10.34 -0.76 -7.14
N ILE A 106 10.13 -1.08 -5.87
CA ILE A 106 11.16 -1.15 -4.85
C ILE A 106 11.61 -2.61 -4.75
N LEU A 107 12.89 -2.87 -5.07
CA LEU A 107 13.50 -4.18 -4.84
C LEU A 107 14.04 -4.25 -3.40
N ASN A 108 13.38 -5.04 -2.57
CA ASN A 108 13.68 -5.14 -1.14
C ASN A 108 14.44 -6.43 -0.78
N ALA A 109 15.12 -6.40 0.37
CA ALA A 109 15.88 -7.52 0.95
C ALA A 109 16.99 -8.07 0.03
N ILE A 110 17.66 -7.17 -0.69
CA ILE A 110 18.83 -7.53 -1.50
C ILE A 110 19.94 -8.04 -0.59
N VAL A 111 20.46 -9.22 -0.91
CA VAL A 111 21.62 -9.81 -0.22
C VAL A 111 22.83 -9.66 -1.13
N LYS A 112 23.91 -9.07 -0.62
CA LYS A 112 25.19 -9.01 -1.35
C LYS A 112 25.64 -10.43 -1.67
N MET A 113 25.75 -10.76 -2.96
CA MET A 113 26.39 -11.99 -3.39
C MET A 113 27.90 -11.80 -3.30
N ALA A 114 28.63 -12.86 -2.93
CA ALA A 114 30.09 -12.80 -2.84
C ALA A 114 30.67 -12.32 -4.18
N ALA A 115 31.51 -11.28 -4.10
CA ALA A 115 31.98 -10.53 -5.25
C ALA A 115 32.90 -11.39 -6.14
N SER A 116 32.50 -11.59 -7.40
CA SER A 116 33.49 -11.44 -8.48
C SER A 116 33.87 -9.96 -8.53
N TYR A 117 35.15 -9.66 -8.78
CA TYR A 117 35.82 -8.36 -8.58
C TYR A 117 35.17 -7.11 -9.23
N TYR A 118 34.10 -7.32 -10.00
CA TYR A 118 33.12 -6.34 -10.45
C TYR A 118 31.73 -6.97 -10.26
N GLY A 119 30.89 -6.41 -9.40
CA GLY A 119 29.54 -6.94 -9.15
C GLY A 119 28.52 -5.82 -8.94
N TYR A 120 27.65 -5.64 -9.95
CA TYR A 120 26.31 -5.10 -9.79
C TYR A 120 25.37 -6.23 -9.35
#